data_AF-A0A949CMT2-F1
#
_entry.id   AF-A0A949CMT2-F1
#
_cell.length_a   1.000
_cell.length_b   1.000
_cell.length_c   1.000
_cell.angle_alpha   90.00
_cell.angle_beta   90.00
_cell.angle_gamma   90.00
#
_symmetry.space_group_name_H-M   'P 1'
#
loop_
_entity.id
_entity.type
_entity.pdbx_description
1 polymer ?
#
loop_
_entity_poly.entity_id
_entity_poly.type
_entity_poly.pdbx_seq_one_letter_code
_entity_poly.pdbx_strand_id
1 'polypeptide(L)'
;KEPIAEKAWMLNQGKRGDICTNMQSAPPAWIYMDGCEHINTDQVLALLADAFAQDANLTLNTGPLPDGSIHPADVAALREAGQRIRQKGFPEPKRMERSERSKLKAKQK
;
A
#
# COMPACT_ATOMS: atom_id res chain seq x y z
N LYS A 1 23.06 -8.95 23.25
CA LYS A 1 22.31 -8.01 22.38
C LYS A 1 23.31 -7.42 21.41
N GLU A 2 23.08 -7.50 20.11
CA GLU A 2 24.06 -6.99 19.15
C GLU A 2 24.14 -5.45 19.21
N PRO A 3 25.32 -4.86 19.49
CA PRO A 3 25.46 -3.42 19.70
C PRO A 3 25.08 -2.60 18.46
N ILE A 4 25.16 -3.19 17.27
CA ILE A 4 24.79 -2.54 16.00
C ILE A 4 23.26 -2.38 15.88
N ALA A 5 22.50 -3.43 16.21
CA ALA A 5 21.03 -3.40 16.12
C ALA A 5 20.44 -2.39 17.11
N GLU A 6 20.95 -2.34 18.34
CA GLU A 6 20.52 -1.39 19.36
C GLU A 6 20.84 0.06 18.95
N LYS A 7 22.06 0.32 18.45
CA LYS A 7 22.45 1.63 17.92
C LYS A 7 21.56 2.05 16.75
N ALA A 8 21.27 1.14 15.82
CA ALA A 8 20.39 1.43 14.69
C ALA A 8 18.96 1.76 15.16
N TRP A 9 18.41 1.02 16.11
CA TRP A 9 17.09 1.32 16.67
C TRP A 9 17.05 2.68 17.37
N MET A 10 18.03 2.97 18.24
CA MET A 10 18.10 4.25 18.96
C MET A 10 18.15 5.46 18.01
N LEU A 11 18.86 5.34 16.88
CA LEU A 11 18.99 6.41 15.88
C LEU A 11 17.74 6.59 15.00
N ASN A 12 16.81 5.63 14.98
CA ASN A 12 15.69 5.62 14.03
C ASN A 12 14.31 5.48 14.69
N GLN A 13 14.20 5.15 15.97
CA GLN A 13 12.91 4.90 16.66
C GLN A 13 11.91 6.08 16.61
N GLY A 14 12.38 7.32 16.44
CA GLY A 14 11.54 8.52 16.32
C GLY A 14 11.30 8.99 14.89
N LYS A 15 11.84 8.29 13.88
CA LYS A 15 11.62 8.64 12.47
C LYS A 15 10.28 8.08 12.02
N ARG A 16 9.57 8.86 11.20
CA ARG A 16 8.31 8.42 10.61
C ARG A 16 8.53 7.20 9.73
N GLY A 17 7.66 6.20 9.86
CA GLY A 17 7.71 5.00 9.04
C GLY A 17 7.27 5.25 7.60
N ASP A 18 7.68 4.37 6.69
CA ASP A 18 7.11 4.26 5.35
C ASP A 18 6.72 2.81 5.08
N ILE A 19 5.46 2.60 4.75
CA ILE A 19 4.92 1.30 4.38
C ILE A 19 4.85 1.25 2.85
N CYS A 20 5.78 0.50 2.25
CA CYS A 20 5.79 0.28 0.81
C CYS A 20 5.05 -1.02 0.46
N THR A 21 4.13 -0.96 -0.50
CA THR A 21 3.50 -2.16 -1.08
C THR A 21 3.02 -1.93 -2.51
N ASN A 22 2.27 -2.87 -3.09
CA ASN A 22 2.05 -2.99 -4.52
C ASN A 22 0.57 -2.89 -4.83
N MET A 23 0.23 -2.29 -5.97
CA MET A 23 -1.11 -2.38 -6.55
C MET A 23 -1.40 -3.79 -7.07
N GLN A 24 -0.40 -4.43 -7.68
CA GLN A 24 -0.47 -5.83 -8.12
C GLN A 24 -0.35 -6.78 -6.92
N SER A 25 -1.37 -7.62 -6.74
CA SER A 25 -1.68 -8.26 -5.47
C SER A 25 -1.71 -9.79 -5.53
N ALA A 26 -2.18 -10.39 -6.62
CA ALA A 26 -2.21 -11.84 -6.78
C ALA A 26 -1.83 -12.28 -8.21
N PRO A 27 -0.62 -12.84 -8.41
CA PRO A 27 0.49 -12.84 -7.44
C PRO A 27 0.97 -11.40 -7.15
N PRO A 28 1.54 -11.14 -5.96
CA PRO A 28 2.07 -9.81 -5.63
C PRO A 28 3.34 -9.53 -6.46
N ALA A 29 3.37 -8.40 -7.17
CA ALA A 29 4.48 -8.04 -8.05
C ALA A 29 4.91 -6.57 -7.86
N TRP A 30 6.24 -6.33 -7.87
CA TRP A 30 6.83 -4.99 -7.80
C TRP A 30 7.09 -4.39 -9.19
N ILE A 31 7.24 -5.23 -10.21
CA ILE A 31 7.37 -4.86 -11.61
C ILE A 31 6.10 -5.32 -12.31
N TYR A 32 5.78 -4.74 -13.47
CA TYR A 32 4.68 -5.22 -14.30
C TYR A 32 4.71 -6.75 -14.48
N MET A 33 3.61 -7.39 -14.12
CA MET A 33 3.35 -8.79 -14.38
C MET A 33 1.96 -8.92 -15.01
N ASP A 34 1.93 -9.48 -16.22
CA ASP A 34 0.69 -9.69 -16.94
C ASP A 34 -0.22 -10.70 -16.22
N GLY A 35 -1.52 -10.45 -16.25
CA GLY A 35 -2.53 -11.30 -15.60
C GLY A 35 -2.58 -11.23 -14.07
N CYS A 36 -1.90 -10.27 -13.43
CA CYS A 36 -2.02 -10.02 -11.99
C CYS A 36 -3.36 -9.39 -11.61
N GLU A 37 -3.88 -9.75 -10.42
CA GLU A 37 -4.98 -9.01 -9.81
C GLU A 37 -4.48 -7.68 -9.23
N HIS A 38 -5.28 -6.62 -9.38
CA HIS A 38 -4.99 -5.29 -8.86
C HIS A 38 -5.91 -4.95 -7.69
N ILE A 39 -5.38 -4.26 -6.67
CA ILE A 39 -6.22 -3.79 -5.57
C ILE A 39 -7.18 -2.69 -6.04
N ASN A 40 -8.39 -2.69 -5.48
CA ASN A 40 -9.41 -1.68 -5.78
C ASN A 40 -9.31 -0.45 -4.86
N THR A 41 -10.17 0.54 -5.11
CA THR A 41 -10.22 1.79 -4.34
C THR A 41 -10.43 1.59 -2.85
N ASP A 42 -11.31 0.67 -2.44
CA ASP A 42 -11.59 0.43 -1.02
C ASP A 42 -10.37 -0.16 -0.31
N GLN A 43 -9.66 -1.05 -1.00
CA GLN A 43 -8.41 -1.63 -0.50
C GLN A 43 -7.29 -0.57 -0.41
N VAL A 44 -7.20 0.35 -1.39
CA VAL A 44 -6.28 1.50 -1.33
C VAL A 44 -6.57 2.36 -0.10
N LEU A 45 -7.83 2.74 0.13
CA LEU A 45 -8.20 3.57 1.28
C LEU A 45 -8.02 2.83 2.61
N ALA A 46 -8.25 1.51 2.64
CA ALA A 46 -7.98 0.70 3.83
C ALA A 46 -6.49 0.63 4.16
N LEU A 47 -5.61 0.48 3.16
CA LEU A 47 -4.16 0.53 3.35
C LEU A 47 -3.69 1.92 3.81
N LEU A 48 -4.32 2.99 3.30
CA LEU A 48 -4.00 4.36 3.70
C LEU A 48 -4.41 4.62 5.16
N ALA A 49 -5.58 4.13 5.58
CA ALA A 49 -6.04 4.18 6.98
C ALA A 49 -5.12 3.38 7.91
N ASP A 50 -4.63 2.20 7.47
CA ASP A 50 -3.70 1.36 8.23
C ASP A 50 -2.34 2.04 8.41
N ALA A 51 -1.78 2.63 7.35
CA ALA A 51 -0.54 3.38 7.44
C ALA A 51 -0.67 4.60 8.36
N PHE A 52 -1.79 5.31 8.30
CA PHE A 52 -2.05 6.45 9.18
C PHE A 52 -2.14 6.02 10.65
N ALA A 53 -2.81 4.91 10.96
CA ALA A 53 -2.87 4.36 12.32
C ALA A 53 -1.51 3.94 12.89
N GLN A 54 -0.49 3.80 12.04
CA GLN A 54 0.88 3.43 12.41
C GLN A 54 1.84 4.63 12.43
N ASP A 55 1.33 5.85 12.28
CA ASP A 55 2.13 7.06 12.03
C ASP A 55 3.17 6.87 10.91
N ALA A 56 2.70 6.28 9.80
CA ALA A 56 3.53 5.98 8.64
C ALA A 56 2.97 6.64 7.37
N ASN A 57 3.85 6.86 6.41
CA ASN A 57 3.45 7.10 5.02
C ASN A 57 3.06 5.78 4.35
N LEU A 58 2.28 5.88 3.27
CA LEU A 58 2.00 4.76 2.37
C LEU A 58 2.56 5.09 0.98
N THR A 59 3.40 4.19 0.46
CA THR A 59 3.87 4.23 -0.93
C THR A 59 3.32 3.02 -1.68
N LEU A 60 2.43 3.25 -2.65
CA LEU A 60 1.84 2.21 -3.50
C LEU A 60 2.55 2.16 -4.86
N ASN A 61 3.18 1.02 -5.14
CA ASN A 61 3.88 0.75 -6.38
C ASN A 61 2.91 0.20 -7.45
N THR A 62 2.79 0.88 -8.59
CA THR A 62 1.90 0.48 -9.70
C THR A 62 2.51 -0.57 -10.64
N GLY A 63 3.85 -0.53 -10.84
CA GLY A 63 4.53 -1.35 -11.84
C GLY A 63 4.07 -0.99 -13.27
N PRO A 64 4.56 0.11 -13.86
CA PRO A 64 4.13 0.58 -15.18
C PRO A 64 4.23 -0.50 -16.27
N LEU A 65 3.31 -0.43 -17.23
CA LEU A 65 3.27 -1.26 -18.44
C LEU A 65 4.57 -1.13 -19.27
N PRO A 66 4.85 -2.06 -20.20
CA PRO A 66 6.06 -1.99 -21.03
C PRO A 66 6.21 -0.72 -21.86
N ASP A 67 5.09 -0.04 -22.17
CA ASP A 67 5.06 1.24 -22.87
C ASP A 67 5.22 2.45 -21.93
N GLY A 68 5.40 2.22 -20.63
CA GLY A 68 5.55 3.23 -19.58
C GLY A 68 4.23 3.77 -19.01
N SER A 69 3.08 3.35 -19.53
CA SER A 69 1.78 3.76 -18.99
C SER A 69 1.43 3.04 -17.69
N ILE A 70 0.48 3.57 -16.91
CA ILE A 70 -0.01 2.90 -15.70
C ILE A 70 -1.18 1.98 -16.08
N HIS A 71 -1.23 0.78 -15.51
CA HIS A 71 -2.30 -0.18 -15.77
C HIS A 71 -3.69 0.47 -15.54
N PRO A 72 -4.68 0.32 -16.45
CA PRO A 72 -5.97 1.01 -16.35
C PRO A 72 -6.72 0.79 -15.03
N ALA A 73 -6.61 -0.40 -14.44
CA ALA A 73 -7.23 -0.70 -13.14
C ALA A 73 -6.64 0.14 -12.00
N ASP A 74 -5.32 0.36 -12.00
CA ASP A 74 -4.65 1.20 -11.01
C ASP A 74 -5.05 2.66 -11.19
N VAL A 75 -5.12 3.13 -12.44
CA VAL A 75 -5.59 4.49 -12.75
C VAL A 75 -7.00 4.71 -12.21
N ALA A 76 -7.92 3.77 -12.46
CA ALA A 76 -9.28 3.85 -11.95
C ALA A 76 -9.30 3.89 -10.42
N ALA A 77 -8.61 2.94 -9.77
CA ALA A 77 -8.60 2.79 -8.32
C ALA A 77 -8.06 4.05 -7.62
N LEU A 78 -6.92 4.56 -8.10
CA LEU A 78 -6.23 5.71 -7.52
C LEU A 78 -6.95 7.04 -7.79
N ARG A 79 -7.56 7.21 -8.98
CA ARG A 79 -8.36 8.41 -9.27
C ARG A 79 -9.60 8.46 -8.39
N GLU A 80 -10.29 7.35 -8.22
CA GLU A 80 -11.46 7.28 -7.35
C GLU A 80 -11.06 7.51 -5.88
N ALA A 81 -9.95 6.91 -5.41
CA ALA A 81 -9.44 7.17 -4.06
C ALA A 81 -9.18 8.67 -3.85
N GLY A 82 -8.50 9.34 -4.79
CA GLY A 82 -8.27 10.78 -4.74
C GLY A 82 -9.55 11.61 -4.78
N GLN A 83 -10.57 11.20 -5.53
CA GLN A 83 -11.89 11.85 -5.52
C GLN A 83 -12.57 11.71 -4.15
N ARG A 84 -12.60 10.51 -3.58
CA ARG A 84 -13.19 10.25 -2.25
C ARG A 84 -12.48 11.08 -1.16
N ILE A 85 -11.15 11.17 -1.21
CA ILE A 85 -10.37 11.99 -0.27
C ILE A 85 -10.72 13.48 -0.40
N ARG A 86 -10.84 14.00 -1.63
CA ARG A 86 -11.23 15.41 -1.84
C ARG A 86 -12.63 15.73 -1.32
N GLN A 87 -13.56 14.78 -1.42
CA GLN A 87 -14.96 14.98 -1.01
C GLN A 87 -15.19 14.76 0.49
N LYS A 88 -14.54 13.76 1.07
CA LYS A 88 -14.83 13.26 2.43
C LYS A 88 -13.71 13.51 3.43
N GLY A 89 -12.56 14.03 2.98
CA GLY A 89 -11.36 14.15 3.79
C GLY A 89 -10.49 12.89 3.74
N PHE A 90 -9.35 12.96 4.40
CA PHE A 90 -8.43 11.83 4.54
C PHE A 90 -9.09 10.71 5.37
N PRO A 91 -8.85 9.41 5.09
CA PRO A 91 -9.46 8.34 5.86
C PRO A 91 -9.04 8.39 7.33
N GLU A 92 -9.96 8.09 8.23
CA GLU A 92 -9.68 7.96 9.67
C GLU A 92 -8.70 6.81 9.94
N PRO A 93 -7.79 6.95 10.93
CA PRO A 93 -6.80 5.93 11.23
C PRO A 93 -7.48 4.65 11.71
N LYS A 94 -7.23 3.54 11.00
CA LYS A 94 -7.76 2.22 11.35
C LYS A 94 -6.71 1.15 11.08
N ARG A 95 -6.21 0.54 12.16
CA ARG A 95 -5.23 -0.55 12.07
C ARG A 95 -5.88 -1.81 11.47
N MET A 96 -5.21 -2.40 10.49
CA MET A 96 -5.62 -3.63 9.84
C MET A 96 -4.98 -4.84 10.53
N GLU A 97 -5.77 -5.90 10.71
CA GLU A 97 -5.20 -7.15 11.23
C GLU A 97 -4.29 -7.79 10.19
N ARG A 98 -3.22 -8.45 10.65
CA ARG A 98 -2.24 -9.09 9.75
C ARG A 98 -2.90 -10.09 8.80
N SER A 99 -3.91 -10.81 9.29
CA SER A 99 -4.69 -11.78 8.50
C SER A 99 -5.50 -11.12 7.39
N GLU A 100 -6.06 -9.94 7.61
CA GLU A 100 -6.76 -9.16 6.60
C GLU A 100 -5.80 -8.67 5.52
N ARG A 101 -4.62 -8.19 5.94
CA ARG A 101 -3.57 -7.75 5.01
C ARG A 101 -3.05 -8.88 4.12
N SER A 102 -2.95 -10.10 4.66
CA SER A 102 -2.57 -11.28 3.88
C SER A 102 -3.61 -11.65 2.83
N LYS A 103 -4.91 -11.45 3.10
CA LYS A 103 -5.99 -11.73 2.13
C LYS A 103 -5.92 -10.83 0.91
N LEU A 104 -5.44 -9.59 1.07
CA LEU A 104 -5.23 -8.69 -0.07
C LEU A 104 -4.26 -9.26 -1.11
N LYS A 105 -3.33 -10.13 -0.70
CA LYS A 105 -2.32 -10.75 -1.59
C LYS A 105 -2.70 -12.16 -2.08
N ALA A 106 -3.89 -12.63 -1.71
CA ALA A 106 -4.39 -13.93 -2.12
C ALA A 106 -5.29 -13.74 -3.34
N LYS A 107 -5.18 -14.65 -4.32
CA LYS A 107 -6.05 -14.68 -5.49
C LYS A 107 -7.51 -14.78 -5.03
N GLN A 108 -8.36 -13.85 -5.44
CA GLN A 108 -9.80 -13.98 -5.17
C GLN A 108 -10.32 -15.17 -6.00
N LYS A 109 -10.95 -16.14 -5.33
CA LYS A 109 -11.50 -17.35 -5.98
C LYS A 109 -12.83 -17.05 -6.64
#